data_AF-A0A5B8RYT8-F1
#
_entry.id   AF-A0A5B8RYT8-F1
#
_cell.length_a   1.000
_cell.length_b   1.000
_cell.length_c   1.000
_cell.angle_alpha   90.00
_cell.angle_beta   90.00
_cell.angle_gamma   90.00
#
_symmetry.space_group_name_H-M   'P 1'
#
loop_
_entity.id
_entity.type
_entity.pdbx_description
1 polymer ?
#
loop_
_entity_poly.entity_id
_entity_poly.type
_entity_poly.pdbx_seq_one_letter_code
_entity_poly.pdbx_strand_id
1 'polypeptide(L)'
;MSASQLANHVLLSEPKLSFHPARRSDVHIHPLRGLVQYGPYSKGLLVPDPIRVATLAPAGESQHLYDFLKELNSRYEPTERTDYLPAWPGFQQVFNVRMTGAGNSCHMELEAQLEHAYEASRSPHIVLAAAMTRALQQLDRRRNLFDVLFIYLPDRWEMGFTGGVGEDFDLHDHVKAITASAGMPVQIVREGSGLAYKDRASVMWRIGLALYAKAGGVPWKLAHTETETAYIGLSYSLRPVISGKPRFVTCCSQVFDADGAGVEFIAYDTNEFEVQRENPFLSRTEMFKVMTRAMDLYRRRHAGRVPRRVMVHKTTEFKPDEVDGCMEAFHLCESVDLVQVVEDVGWRGVLHEQPRVKGEPQAAMYPVTRGTLLGLGPFDALLWTHGAVAGISNRPYFQGSRGTPRPIRLIRHAGHGTWDDAAWAILALSKMDWNNDALYNPLPVTLEYAKVLSRVVKRMDRLGTTPYQFRFFM
;
A
#
# COMPACT_ATOMS: atom_id res chain seq x y z
N MET A 1 -12.80 -38.10 17.26
CA MET A 1 -12.01 -37.40 16.23
C MET A 1 -10.54 -37.71 16.48
N SER A 2 -9.87 -38.34 15.52
CA SER A 2 -8.43 -38.56 15.57
C SER A 2 -7.74 -37.20 15.51
N ALA A 3 -7.19 -36.73 16.62
CA ALA A 3 -6.38 -35.51 16.65
C ALA A 3 -5.03 -35.83 16.01
N SER A 4 -4.83 -35.42 14.75
CA SER A 4 -3.49 -35.36 14.17
C SER A 4 -2.73 -34.21 14.84
N GLN A 5 -1.55 -34.49 15.39
CA GLN A 5 -0.67 -33.46 15.93
C GLN A 5 0.21 -32.93 14.79
N LEU A 6 0.06 -31.65 14.48
CA LEU A 6 1.00 -30.92 13.61
C LEU A 6 2.21 -30.47 14.43
N ALA A 7 3.27 -30.05 13.75
CA ALA A 7 4.48 -29.51 14.39
C ALA A 7 4.16 -28.32 15.32
N ASN A 8 5.08 -28.04 16.25
CA ASN A 8 4.97 -26.87 17.13
C ASN A 8 4.85 -25.59 16.30
N HIS A 9 3.94 -24.70 16.70
CA HIS A 9 3.86 -23.36 16.14
C HIS A 9 4.98 -22.48 16.73
N VAL A 10 5.44 -21.51 15.96
CA VAL A 10 6.37 -20.47 16.39
C VAL A 10 5.61 -19.17 16.54
N LEU A 11 5.92 -18.38 17.56
CA LEU A 11 5.41 -17.02 17.69
C LEU A 11 6.52 -16.04 17.32
N LEU A 12 6.36 -15.37 16.18
CA LEU A 12 7.28 -14.34 15.74
C LEU A 12 7.11 -13.07 16.58
N SER A 13 8.21 -12.37 16.82
CA SER A 13 8.19 -11.08 17.53
C SER A 13 7.50 -10.02 16.68
N GLU A 14 6.60 -9.24 17.31
CA GLU A 14 5.89 -8.15 16.62
C GLU A 14 6.90 -7.13 16.06
N PRO A 15 6.87 -6.86 14.73
CA PRO A 15 7.84 -5.98 14.09
C PRO A 15 7.75 -4.54 14.62
N LYS A 16 8.92 -3.94 14.87
CA LYS A 16 9.06 -2.55 15.29
C LYS A 16 9.33 -1.65 14.07
N LEU A 17 8.90 -0.41 14.18
CA LEU A 17 9.12 0.64 13.19
C LEU A 17 10.19 1.61 13.70
N SER A 18 11.05 2.09 12.81
CA SER A 18 12.08 3.09 13.05
C SER A 18 11.63 4.48 12.58
N PHE A 19 11.92 5.49 13.38
CA PHE A 19 11.55 6.89 13.16
C PHE A 19 12.76 7.81 13.03
N HIS A 20 13.97 7.25 12.93
CA HIS A 20 15.19 8.03 12.69
C HIS A 20 16.24 7.24 11.90
N PRO A 21 16.98 7.86 10.96
CA PRO A 21 17.98 7.15 10.15
C PRO A 21 19.18 6.66 10.95
N ALA A 22 19.60 7.40 11.98
CA ALA A 22 20.79 7.08 12.76
C ALA A 22 20.52 6.61 14.21
N ARG A 23 19.36 6.92 14.80
CA ARG A 23 19.08 6.67 16.22
C ARG A 23 18.30 5.37 16.33
N ARG A 24 19.00 4.28 16.63
CA ARG A 24 18.42 2.93 16.72
C ARG A 24 17.42 2.76 17.86
N SER A 25 17.42 3.68 18.84
CA SER A 25 16.47 3.73 19.95
C SER A 25 15.10 4.29 19.57
N ASP A 26 14.99 5.04 18.47
CA ASP A 26 13.77 5.73 18.06
C ASP A 26 12.85 4.75 17.33
N VAL A 27 12.40 3.74 18.07
CA VAL A 27 11.58 2.65 17.56
C VAL A 27 10.28 2.52 18.33
N HIS A 28 9.22 2.11 17.64
CA HIS A 28 7.91 1.89 18.25
C HIS A 28 7.12 0.80 17.50
N ILE A 29 6.27 0.04 18.20
CA ILE A 29 5.39 -0.97 17.56
C ILE A 29 4.21 -0.29 16.86
N HIS A 30 3.66 0.75 17.48
CA HIS A 30 2.55 1.52 16.96
C HIS A 30 3.04 2.67 16.06
N PRO A 31 2.56 2.78 14.80
CA PRO A 31 3.03 3.81 13.86
C PRO A 31 2.71 5.24 14.34
N LEU A 32 1.45 5.53 14.65
CA LEU A 32 1.01 6.87 15.02
C LEU A 32 1.64 7.38 16.33
N ARG A 33 1.70 6.55 17.38
CA ARG A 33 2.40 6.94 18.62
C ARG A 33 3.90 7.17 18.41
N GLY A 34 4.53 6.36 17.56
CA GLY A 34 5.93 6.57 17.18
C GLY A 34 6.14 7.91 16.45
N LEU A 35 5.23 8.28 15.55
CA LEU A 35 5.23 9.60 14.91
C LEU A 35 5.06 10.74 15.91
N VAL A 36 4.12 10.63 16.86
CA VAL A 36 3.95 11.67 17.90
C VAL A 36 5.20 11.80 18.77
N GLN A 37 5.83 10.68 19.12
CA GLN A 37 6.97 10.66 20.04
C GLN A 37 8.28 11.11 19.39
N TYR A 38 8.56 10.66 18.17
CA TYR A 38 9.88 10.83 17.53
C TYR A 38 9.84 11.73 16.28
N GLY A 39 8.67 11.95 15.70
CA GLY A 39 8.50 12.53 14.37
C GLY A 39 8.71 11.50 13.25
N PRO A 40 8.66 11.92 11.98
CA PRO A 40 8.83 11.01 10.85
C PRO A 40 10.30 10.63 10.61
N TYR A 41 10.53 9.46 10.02
CA TYR A 41 11.88 8.99 9.69
C TYR A 41 12.67 9.97 8.81
N SER A 42 12.04 10.59 7.82
CA SER A 42 12.68 11.62 6.97
C SER A 42 12.57 13.04 7.54
N LYS A 43 12.44 13.21 8.86
CA LYS A 43 12.38 14.54 9.46
C LYS A 43 13.58 15.40 9.04
N GLY A 44 13.30 16.60 8.51
CA GLY A 44 14.33 17.55 8.03
C GLY A 44 15.06 17.12 6.76
N LEU A 45 14.59 16.07 6.09
CA LEU A 45 15.19 15.52 4.87
C LEU A 45 14.09 15.32 3.82
N LEU A 46 14.41 15.48 2.54
CA LEU A 46 13.60 15.09 1.38
C LEU A 46 12.24 15.80 1.16
N VAL A 47 11.61 16.36 2.19
CA VAL A 47 10.28 17.00 2.11
C VAL A 47 10.39 18.52 2.02
N PRO A 48 9.68 19.19 1.09
CA PRO A 48 9.60 20.64 1.04
C PRO A 48 8.99 21.22 2.34
N ASP A 49 9.55 22.32 2.86
CA ASP A 49 8.95 23.11 3.94
C ASP A 49 8.82 24.59 3.50
N PRO A 50 7.59 25.09 3.27
CA PRO A 50 6.31 24.39 3.44
C PRO A 50 5.97 23.44 2.28
N ILE A 51 5.13 22.43 2.56
CA ILE A 51 4.44 21.66 1.53
C ILE A 51 3.36 22.56 0.92
N ARG A 52 3.46 22.82 -0.39
CA ARG A 52 2.52 23.67 -1.14
C ARG A 52 1.37 22.83 -1.68
N VAL A 53 0.15 23.17 -1.30
CA VAL A 53 -1.07 22.42 -1.63
C VAL A 53 -1.89 23.15 -2.69
N ALA A 54 -2.12 22.49 -3.82
CA ALA A 54 -3.07 22.89 -4.84
C ALA A 54 -4.46 22.28 -4.56
N THR A 55 -5.52 22.89 -5.09
CA THR A 55 -6.89 22.39 -4.91
C THR A 55 -7.68 22.34 -6.20
N LEU A 56 -8.53 21.32 -6.31
CA LEU A 56 -9.57 21.18 -7.33
C LEU A 56 -10.89 20.86 -6.63
N ALA A 57 -11.91 21.69 -6.83
CA ALA A 57 -13.22 21.54 -6.21
C ALA A 57 -14.35 21.73 -7.23
N PRO A 58 -15.59 21.31 -6.92
CA PRO A 58 -16.78 21.74 -7.65
C PRO A 58 -16.92 23.28 -7.65
N ALA A 59 -17.67 23.80 -8.63
CA ALA A 59 -17.98 25.23 -8.72
C ALA A 59 -18.62 25.74 -7.42
N GLY A 60 -18.07 26.82 -6.85
CA GLY A 60 -18.54 27.44 -5.62
C GLY A 60 -18.16 26.73 -4.32
N GLU A 61 -17.40 25.63 -4.37
CA GLU A 61 -17.08 24.82 -3.18
C GLU A 61 -15.59 24.82 -2.79
N SER A 62 -14.76 25.68 -3.40
CA SER A 62 -13.34 25.80 -3.00
C SER A 62 -13.15 26.13 -1.52
N GLN A 63 -14.04 26.96 -0.96
CA GLN A 63 -13.97 27.37 0.44
C GLN A 63 -14.13 26.17 1.38
N HIS A 64 -15.00 25.22 1.04
CA HIS A 64 -15.24 24.03 1.86
C HIS A 64 -13.98 23.16 1.94
N LEU A 65 -13.30 22.93 0.81
CA LEU A 65 -12.02 22.21 0.79
C LEU A 65 -10.91 22.99 1.49
N TYR A 66 -10.90 24.31 1.38
CA TYR A 66 -9.90 25.15 2.07
C TYR A 66 -10.05 25.12 3.59
N ASP A 67 -11.28 25.17 4.11
CA ASP A 67 -11.55 25.07 5.54
C ASP A 67 -11.20 23.67 6.07
N PHE A 68 -11.51 22.61 5.31
CA PHE A 68 -11.06 21.26 5.61
C PHE A 68 -9.53 21.16 5.73
N LEU A 69 -8.78 21.77 4.81
CA LEU A 69 -7.31 21.76 4.87
C LEU A 69 -6.77 22.52 6.08
N LYS A 70 -7.45 23.56 6.57
CA LYS A 70 -7.06 24.25 7.80
C LYS A 70 -7.22 23.37 9.04
N GLU A 71 -8.20 22.47 9.05
CA GLU A 71 -8.42 21.55 10.18
C GLU A 71 -7.20 20.67 10.47
N LEU A 72 -6.38 20.33 9.46
CA LEU A 72 -5.14 19.57 9.66
C LEU A 72 -4.19 20.23 10.68
N ASN A 73 -4.25 21.54 10.87
CA ASN A 73 -3.44 22.25 11.86
C ASN A 73 -4.09 22.35 13.25
N SER A 74 -5.33 21.87 13.39
CA SER A 74 -6.08 21.85 14.65
C SER A 74 -5.83 20.57 15.45
N ARG A 75 -6.33 20.54 16.69
CA ARG A 75 -6.22 19.40 17.60
C ARG A 75 -7.56 18.68 17.73
N TYR A 76 -7.52 17.34 17.73
CA TYR A 76 -8.72 16.51 17.87
C TYR A 76 -8.47 15.29 18.75
N GLU A 77 -9.42 15.01 19.62
CA GLU A 77 -9.48 13.77 20.39
C GLU A 77 -10.28 12.70 19.63
N PRO A 78 -9.85 11.43 19.70
CA PRO A 78 -10.55 10.33 19.03
C PRO A 78 -11.82 9.95 19.80
N THR A 79 -12.89 9.72 19.05
CA THR A 79 -14.18 9.19 19.51
C THR A 79 -14.38 7.73 19.14
N GLU A 80 -13.61 7.22 18.18
CA GLU A 80 -13.56 5.80 17.79
C GLU A 80 -12.17 5.20 17.98
N ARG A 81 -12.09 3.85 18.02
CA ARG A 81 -10.82 3.10 18.14
C ARG A 81 -9.93 3.64 19.27
N THR A 82 -10.52 4.05 20.38
CA THR A 82 -9.85 4.80 21.46
C THR A 82 -8.76 4.01 22.19
N ASP A 83 -8.73 2.69 22.05
CA ASP A 83 -7.65 1.82 22.52
C ASP A 83 -6.42 1.81 21.60
N TYR A 84 -6.57 2.29 20.36
CA TYR A 84 -5.53 2.37 19.34
C TYR A 84 -5.17 3.81 19.00
N LEU A 85 -6.13 4.56 18.45
CA LEU A 85 -5.93 5.86 17.84
C LEU A 85 -5.51 6.91 18.89
N PRO A 86 -4.30 7.52 18.79
CA PRO A 86 -3.93 8.64 19.65
C PRO A 86 -4.58 9.95 19.19
N ALA A 87 -4.65 10.93 20.09
CA ALA A 87 -5.06 12.30 19.75
C ALA A 87 -4.25 12.84 18.56
N TRP A 88 -4.90 13.60 17.69
CA TRP A 88 -4.26 14.34 16.61
C TRP A 88 -3.76 15.68 17.15
N PRO A 89 -2.43 15.93 17.20
CA PRO A 89 -1.90 17.17 17.75
C PRO A 89 -1.86 18.33 16.74
N GLY A 90 -1.99 18.04 15.44
CA GLY A 90 -1.80 19.00 14.36
C GLY A 90 -0.66 18.60 13.43
N PHE A 91 -0.78 18.90 12.13
CA PHE A 91 0.11 18.43 11.07
C PHE A 91 1.58 18.77 11.33
N GLN A 92 1.87 20.05 11.62
CA GLN A 92 3.23 20.51 11.88
C GLN A 92 3.86 19.82 13.11
N GLN A 93 3.05 19.48 14.11
CA GLN A 93 3.54 18.86 15.34
C GLN A 93 3.90 17.38 15.13
N VAL A 94 3.14 16.67 14.28
CA VAL A 94 3.44 15.28 13.91
C VAL A 94 4.63 15.22 12.95
N PHE A 95 4.61 16.00 11.88
CA PHE A 95 5.52 15.83 10.75
C PHE A 95 6.71 16.79 10.73
N ASN A 96 6.73 17.77 11.63
CA ASN A 96 7.78 18.79 11.72
C ASN A 96 8.00 19.57 10.40
N VAL A 97 6.92 19.79 9.65
CA VAL A 97 6.89 20.51 8.38
C VAL A 97 5.59 21.31 8.31
N ARG A 98 5.64 22.52 7.75
CA ARG A 98 4.43 23.35 7.55
C ARG A 98 3.74 22.97 6.24
N MET A 99 2.44 23.23 6.18
CA MET A 99 1.64 23.16 4.96
C MET A 99 1.10 24.55 4.64
N THR A 100 1.13 24.95 3.37
CA THR A 100 0.52 26.19 2.89
C THR A 100 -0.24 25.95 1.59
N GLY A 101 -1.23 26.79 1.30
CA GLY A 101 -1.80 26.86 -0.05
C GLY A 101 -0.70 27.21 -1.06
N ALA A 102 -0.80 26.64 -2.25
CA ALA A 102 0.01 27.05 -3.39
C ALA A 102 -0.40 28.46 -3.87
N GLY A 103 0.24 28.97 -4.93
CA GLY A 103 -0.15 30.26 -5.51
C GLY A 103 -1.61 30.24 -6.00
N ASN A 104 -2.28 31.40 -6.05
CA ASN A 104 -3.68 31.51 -6.46
C ASN A 104 -4.01 30.81 -7.79
N SER A 105 -3.05 30.73 -8.71
CA SER A 105 -3.21 30.01 -9.98
C SER A 105 -3.23 28.48 -9.85
N CYS A 106 -3.05 27.91 -8.67
CA CYS A 106 -3.07 26.46 -8.43
C CYS A 106 -4.35 26.00 -7.72
N HIS A 107 -5.31 26.89 -7.54
CA HIS A 107 -6.62 26.61 -6.98
C HIS A 107 -7.64 26.75 -8.11
N MET A 108 -8.33 25.65 -8.44
CA MET A 108 -9.29 25.63 -9.54
C MET A 108 -10.64 25.08 -9.09
N GLU A 109 -11.67 25.60 -9.73
CA GLU A 109 -13.01 25.05 -9.68
C GLU A 109 -13.34 24.42 -11.02
N LEU A 110 -14.15 23.37 -10.98
CA LEU A 110 -14.73 22.77 -12.17
C LEU A 110 -15.80 23.70 -12.75
N GLU A 111 -16.06 23.55 -14.04
CA GLU A 111 -17.03 24.36 -14.78
C GLU A 111 -18.44 24.24 -14.14
N ALA A 112 -19.13 25.35 -13.90
CA ALA A 112 -20.47 25.34 -13.30
C ALA A 112 -21.50 24.55 -14.15
N GLN A 113 -21.30 24.50 -15.47
CA GLN A 113 -22.12 23.71 -16.39
C GLN A 113 -21.96 22.20 -16.20
N LEU A 114 -20.92 21.74 -15.49
CA LEU A 114 -20.68 20.32 -15.21
C LEU A 114 -21.88 19.69 -14.51
N GLU A 115 -22.47 20.37 -13.52
CA GLU A 115 -23.59 19.81 -12.75
C GLU A 115 -24.78 19.49 -13.67
N HIS A 116 -25.17 20.45 -14.50
CA HIS A 116 -26.27 20.25 -15.45
C HIS A 116 -25.96 19.16 -16.48
N ALA A 117 -24.74 19.14 -17.02
CA ALA A 117 -24.31 18.13 -17.97
C ALA A 117 -24.23 16.72 -17.36
N TYR A 118 -23.85 16.63 -16.08
CA TYR A 118 -23.76 15.40 -15.32
C TYR A 118 -25.15 14.81 -15.06
N GLU A 119 -26.08 15.62 -14.57
CA GLU A 119 -27.46 15.20 -14.29
C GLU A 119 -28.24 14.81 -15.56
N ALA A 120 -28.02 15.53 -16.66
CA ALA A 120 -28.70 15.25 -17.93
C ALA A 120 -28.14 14.03 -18.67
N SER A 121 -26.95 13.54 -18.31
CA SER A 121 -26.26 12.47 -19.02
C SER A 121 -26.70 11.08 -18.56
N ARG A 122 -26.85 10.16 -19.52
CA ARG A 122 -27.02 8.73 -19.24
C ARG A 122 -25.70 8.03 -18.85
N SER A 123 -24.57 8.70 -19.06
CA SER A 123 -23.22 8.21 -18.75
C SER A 123 -22.48 9.28 -17.91
N PRO A 124 -22.91 9.53 -16.66
CA PRO A 124 -22.37 10.59 -15.80
C PRO A 124 -20.85 10.47 -15.58
N HIS A 125 -20.35 9.24 -15.50
CA HIS A 125 -18.93 8.95 -15.32
C HIS A 125 -18.05 9.48 -16.47
N ILE A 126 -18.54 9.48 -17.72
CA ILE A 126 -17.80 10.03 -18.88
C ILE A 126 -17.70 11.55 -18.77
N VAL A 127 -18.81 12.21 -18.42
CA VAL A 127 -18.86 13.67 -18.28
C VAL A 127 -17.90 14.12 -17.18
N LEU A 128 -17.95 13.46 -16.03
CA LEU A 128 -17.08 13.75 -14.90
C LEU A 128 -15.60 13.46 -15.22
N ALA A 129 -15.30 12.31 -15.85
CA ALA A 129 -13.94 11.97 -16.26
C ALA A 129 -13.36 12.99 -17.24
N ALA A 130 -14.14 13.46 -18.21
CA ALA A 130 -13.72 14.48 -19.16
C ALA A 130 -13.42 15.82 -18.47
N ALA A 131 -14.27 16.25 -17.53
CA ALA A 131 -14.05 17.47 -16.75
C ALA A 131 -12.79 17.37 -15.86
N MET A 132 -12.61 16.25 -15.14
CA MET A 132 -11.38 15.99 -14.37
C MET A 132 -10.15 16.05 -15.27
N THR A 133 -10.20 15.40 -16.44
CA THR A 133 -9.06 15.32 -17.36
C THR A 133 -8.65 16.72 -17.83
N ARG A 134 -9.61 17.56 -18.24
CA ARG A 134 -9.34 18.96 -18.62
C ARG A 134 -8.72 19.76 -17.49
N ALA A 135 -9.24 19.62 -16.26
CA ALA A 135 -8.73 20.33 -15.10
C ALA A 135 -7.28 19.90 -14.75
N LEU A 136 -7.02 18.58 -14.74
CA LEU A 136 -5.70 18.03 -14.46
C LEU A 136 -4.66 18.47 -15.49
N GLN A 137 -5.02 18.50 -16.78
CA GLN A 137 -4.15 19.02 -17.84
C GLN A 137 -3.78 20.50 -17.66
N GLN A 138 -4.69 21.32 -17.12
CA GLN A 138 -4.40 22.73 -16.82
C GLN A 138 -3.46 22.87 -15.62
N LEU A 139 -3.66 22.06 -14.58
CA LEU A 139 -2.80 22.04 -13.39
C LEU A 139 -1.40 21.49 -13.70
N ASP A 140 -1.27 20.55 -14.64
CA ASP A 140 0.01 20.00 -15.06
C ASP A 140 0.95 21.08 -15.65
N ARG A 141 0.40 22.05 -16.38
CA ARG A 141 1.17 23.23 -16.86
C ARG A 141 1.76 24.07 -15.73
N ARG A 142 1.28 23.89 -14.49
CA ARG A 142 1.66 24.59 -13.27
C ARG A 142 2.35 23.66 -12.27
N ARG A 143 2.78 22.46 -12.69
CA ARG A 143 3.27 21.38 -11.82
C ARG A 143 4.35 21.82 -10.84
N ASN A 144 5.24 22.72 -11.22
CA ASN A 144 6.35 23.18 -10.37
C ASN A 144 5.93 24.14 -9.23
N LEU A 145 4.68 24.60 -9.23
CA LEU A 145 4.16 25.59 -8.26
C LEU A 145 3.53 24.96 -7.01
N PHE A 146 3.29 23.65 -7.01
CA PHE A 146 2.71 22.91 -5.90
C PHE A 146 3.37 21.54 -5.72
N ASP A 147 3.20 20.93 -4.56
CA ASP A 147 3.80 19.64 -4.20
C ASP A 147 2.76 18.52 -4.20
N VAL A 148 1.53 18.80 -3.71
CA VAL A 148 0.40 17.85 -3.70
C VAL A 148 -0.89 18.56 -4.13
N LEU A 149 -1.71 17.89 -4.94
CA LEU A 149 -3.04 18.37 -5.34
C LEU A 149 -4.13 17.66 -4.53
N PHE A 150 -5.03 18.43 -3.90
CA PHE A 150 -6.24 17.92 -3.29
C PHE A 150 -7.42 18.05 -4.24
N ILE A 151 -8.19 16.97 -4.40
CA ILE A 151 -9.41 16.93 -5.21
C ILE A 151 -10.58 16.61 -4.29
N TYR A 152 -11.55 17.50 -4.23
CA TYR A 152 -12.79 17.26 -3.49
C TYR A 152 -13.86 16.67 -4.41
N LEU A 153 -14.46 15.56 -3.97
CA LEU A 153 -15.56 14.87 -4.65
C LEU A 153 -16.81 14.83 -3.74
N PRO A 154 -17.89 15.55 -4.10
CA PRO A 154 -19.15 15.53 -3.36
C PRO A 154 -19.91 14.22 -3.57
N ASP A 155 -20.75 13.82 -2.62
CA ASP A 155 -21.48 12.54 -2.69
C ASP A 155 -22.55 12.54 -3.80
N ARG A 156 -23.02 13.72 -4.22
CA ARG A 156 -23.93 13.86 -5.38
C ARG A 156 -23.34 13.35 -6.70
N TRP A 157 -22.02 13.21 -6.80
CA TRP A 157 -21.34 12.66 -7.98
C TRP A 157 -21.08 11.15 -7.90
N GLU A 158 -21.63 10.45 -6.90
CA GLU A 158 -21.34 9.04 -6.66
C GLU A 158 -21.66 8.13 -7.86
N MET A 159 -22.75 8.41 -8.60
CA MET A 159 -23.10 7.66 -9.81
C MET A 159 -22.06 7.78 -10.93
N GLY A 160 -21.18 8.77 -10.89
CA GLY A 160 -20.10 9.00 -11.85
C GLY A 160 -18.76 8.40 -11.41
N PHE A 161 -18.68 7.81 -10.21
CA PHE A 161 -17.43 7.23 -9.73
C PHE A 161 -17.13 5.89 -10.38
N THR A 162 -18.14 5.16 -10.84
CA THR A 162 -18.01 3.87 -11.53
C THR A 162 -18.75 3.87 -12.86
N GLY A 163 -18.33 3.00 -13.77
CA GLY A 163 -19.02 2.77 -15.04
C GLY A 163 -20.41 2.14 -14.86
N GLY A 164 -21.21 2.19 -15.92
CA GLY A 164 -22.46 1.44 -16.01
C GLY A 164 -22.24 -0.07 -16.10
N VAL A 165 -23.34 -0.82 -16.20
CA VAL A 165 -23.29 -2.29 -16.30
C VAL A 165 -22.48 -2.71 -17.55
N GLY A 166 -21.39 -3.45 -17.33
CA GLY A 166 -20.50 -3.93 -18.39
C GLY A 166 -19.37 -2.97 -18.77
N GLU A 167 -19.29 -1.80 -18.14
CA GLU A 167 -18.22 -0.82 -18.36
C GLU A 167 -17.15 -0.92 -17.25
N ASP A 168 -15.91 -1.26 -17.61
CA ASP A 168 -14.77 -1.25 -16.67
C ASP A 168 -14.26 0.18 -16.45
N PHE A 169 -15.01 0.99 -15.70
CA PHE A 169 -14.62 2.36 -15.33
C PHE A 169 -14.62 2.57 -13.81
N ASP A 170 -13.56 3.24 -13.35
CA ASP A 170 -13.40 3.73 -11.98
C ASP A 170 -12.72 5.11 -12.04
N LEU A 171 -13.37 6.13 -11.47
CA LEU A 171 -12.90 7.52 -11.52
C LEU A 171 -11.60 7.71 -10.74
N HIS A 172 -11.44 7.03 -9.61
CA HIS A 172 -10.22 7.11 -8.81
C HIS A 172 -9.03 6.61 -9.62
N ASP A 173 -9.13 5.41 -10.19
CA ASP A 173 -8.08 4.82 -11.03
C ASP A 173 -7.82 5.65 -12.29
N HIS A 174 -8.87 6.25 -12.90
CA HIS A 174 -8.75 7.17 -14.03
C HIS A 174 -7.92 8.40 -13.68
N VAL A 175 -8.24 9.08 -12.58
CA VAL A 175 -7.48 10.24 -12.08
C VAL A 175 -6.04 9.84 -11.74
N LYS A 176 -5.84 8.68 -11.11
CA LYS A 176 -4.50 8.16 -10.77
C LYS A 176 -3.66 7.86 -12.00
N ALA A 177 -4.23 7.26 -13.05
CA ALA A 177 -3.50 6.98 -14.29
C ALA A 177 -2.99 8.26 -14.97
N ILE A 178 -3.83 9.30 -15.03
CA ILE A 178 -3.46 10.62 -15.58
C ILE A 178 -2.37 11.27 -14.73
N THR A 179 -2.57 11.33 -13.42
CA THR A 179 -1.69 12.07 -12.51
C THR A 179 -0.35 11.38 -12.27
N ALA A 180 -0.31 10.05 -12.28
CA ALA A 180 0.94 9.29 -12.23
C ALA A 180 1.80 9.53 -13.49
N SER A 181 1.19 9.60 -14.67
CA SER A 181 1.89 9.93 -15.92
C SER A 181 2.49 11.33 -15.90
N ALA A 182 1.86 12.26 -15.17
CA ALA A 182 2.30 13.63 -14.97
C ALA A 182 3.26 13.82 -13.76
N GLY A 183 3.57 12.76 -13.01
CA GLY A 183 4.35 12.87 -11.77
C GLY A 183 3.71 13.81 -10.74
N MET A 184 2.38 13.83 -10.69
CA MET A 184 1.56 14.71 -9.87
C MET A 184 0.96 13.93 -8.68
N PRO A 185 1.44 14.11 -7.44
CA PRO A 185 0.81 13.52 -6.27
C PRO A 185 -0.59 14.09 -6.04
N VAL A 186 -1.59 13.21 -5.92
CA VAL A 186 -2.99 13.61 -5.71
C VAL A 186 -3.56 12.94 -4.46
N GLN A 187 -4.27 13.73 -3.65
CA GLN A 187 -5.16 13.27 -2.60
C GLN A 187 -6.61 13.56 -2.98
N ILE A 188 -7.40 12.50 -3.19
CA ILE A 188 -8.86 12.61 -3.37
C ILE A 188 -9.49 12.59 -1.98
N VAL A 189 -10.42 13.52 -1.73
CA VAL A 189 -11.20 13.57 -0.50
C VAL A 189 -12.68 13.58 -0.87
N ARG A 190 -13.40 12.56 -0.40
CA ARG A 190 -14.86 12.46 -0.57
C ARG A 190 -15.59 13.20 0.55
N GLU A 191 -16.79 13.67 0.25
CA GLU A 191 -17.67 14.31 1.22
C GLU A 191 -17.98 13.37 2.40
N GLY A 192 -18.65 12.25 2.19
CA GLY A 192 -19.10 11.38 3.27
C GLY A 192 -17.99 10.73 4.10
N SER A 193 -16.90 10.29 3.46
CA SER A 193 -15.80 9.58 4.14
C SER A 193 -14.65 10.47 4.60
N GLY A 194 -14.66 11.75 4.22
CA GLY A 194 -13.61 12.73 4.55
C GLY A 194 -14.17 13.96 5.25
N LEU A 195 -14.83 14.84 4.51
CA LEU A 195 -15.28 16.15 5.02
C LEU A 195 -16.35 16.00 6.10
N ALA A 196 -17.38 15.19 5.85
CA ALA A 196 -18.52 15.00 6.75
C ALA A 196 -18.32 13.87 7.78
N TYR A 197 -17.17 13.18 7.76
CA TYR A 197 -16.93 12.08 8.69
C TYR A 197 -16.78 12.58 10.13
N LYS A 198 -17.48 11.90 11.06
CA LYS A 198 -17.68 12.36 12.45
C LYS A 198 -16.38 12.43 13.25
N ASP A 199 -15.55 11.40 13.17
CA ASP A 199 -14.30 11.35 13.92
C ASP A 199 -13.20 12.12 13.19
N ARG A 200 -12.96 13.37 13.62
CA ARG A 200 -11.95 14.23 12.99
C ARG A 200 -10.53 13.72 13.23
N ALA A 201 -10.23 13.13 14.38
CA ALA A 201 -8.89 12.58 14.65
C ALA A 201 -8.54 11.47 13.64
N SER A 202 -9.48 10.56 13.35
CA SER A 202 -9.34 9.52 12.32
C SER A 202 -9.07 10.11 10.94
N VAL A 203 -9.83 11.13 10.54
CA VAL A 203 -9.65 11.79 9.24
C VAL A 203 -8.29 12.47 9.16
N MET A 204 -7.91 13.24 10.18
CA MET A 204 -6.65 13.98 10.17
C MET A 204 -5.43 13.06 10.19
N TRP A 205 -5.47 11.93 10.91
CA TRP A 205 -4.40 10.94 10.86
C TRP A 205 -4.22 10.35 9.46
N ARG A 206 -5.30 9.94 8.80
CA ARG A 206 -5.25 9.37 7.44
C ARG A 206 -4.77 10.40 6.41
N ILE A 207 -5.38 11.58 6.40
CA ILE A 207 -5.06 12.63 5.43
C ILE A 207 -3.68 13.22 5.68
N GLY A 208 -3.31 13.46 6.94
CA GLY A 208 -1.98 13.97 7.30
C GLY A 208 -0.86 13.01 6.91
N LEU A 209 -1.02 11.72 7.19
CA LEU A 209 -0.06 10.70 6.79
C LEU A 209 0.07 10.62 5.26
N ALA A 210 -1.06 10.55 4.55
CA ALA A 210 -1.09 10.48 3.09
C ALA A 210 -0.46 11.73 2.45
N LEU A 211 -0.76 12.93 2.97
CA LEU A 211 -0.15 14.19 2.52
C LEU A 211 1.37 14.18 2.69
N TYR A 212 1.87 13.81 3.88
CA TYR A 212 3.30 13.76 4.14
C TYR A 212 4.02 12.78 3.21
N ALA A 213 3.47 11.57 3.03
CA ALA A 213 4.01 10.57 2.12
C ALA A 213 3.99 11.03 0.64
N LYS A 214 2.89 11.65 0.20
CA LYS A 214 2.74 12.20 -1.16
C LYS A 214 3.70 13.35 -1.45
N ALA A 215 4.02 14.16 -0.44
CA ALA A 215 5.04 15.19 -0.54
C ALA A 215 6.48 14.63 -0.64
N GLY A 216 6.66 13.30 -0.51
CA GLY A 216 7.96 12.63 -0.57
C GLY A 216 8.54 12.25 0.79
N GLY A 217 7.75 12.43 1.86
CA GLY A 217 8.15 12.05 3.20
C GLY A 217 8.11 10.53 3.42
N VAL A 218 9.00 10.05 4.28
CA VAL A 218 9.05 8.70 4.80
C VAL A 218 8.59 8.75 6.26
N PRO A 219 7.34 8.38 6.57
CA PRO A 219 6.82 8.44 7.93
C PRO A 219 7.61 7.54 8.89
N TRP A 220 7.86 6.30 8.48
CA TRP A 220 8.63 5.32 9.24
C TRP A 220 9.23 4.28 8.30
N LYS A 221 10.16 3.51 8.85
CA LYS A 221 10.80 2.37 8.20
C LYS A 221 10.71 1.12 9.09
N LEU A 222 10.97 -0.07 8.57
CA LEU A 222 11.16 -1.24 9.43
C LEU A 222 12.43 -1.10 10.28
N ALA A 223 12.36 -1.54 11.54
CA ALA A 223 13.52 -1.58 12.43
C ALA A 223 14.14 -2.98 12.46
N HIS A 224 15.46 -3.03 12.68
CA HIS A 224 16.23 -4.28 12.85
C HIS A 224 16.17 -5.22 11.63
N THR A 225 16.22 -4.66 10.43
CA THR A 225 16.20 -5.38 9.16
C THR A 225 17.60 -5.68 8.65
N GLU A 226 17.74 -6.74 7.85
CA GLU A 226 18.98 -7.09 7.17
C GLU A 226 19.20 -6.15 5.98
N THR A 227 20.15 -5.22 6.10
CA THR A 227 20.34 -4.09 5.16
C THR A 227 20.63 -4.46 3.70
N GLU A 228 20.91 -5.73 3.41
CA GLU A 228 21.25 -6.22 2.06
C GLU A 228 20.18 -7.18 1.50
N THR A 229 18.94 -7.06 1.98
CA THR A 229 17.77 -7.75 1.43
C THR A 229 16.96 -6.85 0.51
N ALA A 230 16.50 -7.41 -0.62
CA ALA A 230 15.49 -6.80 -1.49
C ALA A 230 14.20 -7.63 -1.49
N TYR A 231 13.06 -6.95 -1.36
CA TYR A 231 11.75 -7.57 -1.49
C TYR A 231 11.09 -7.14 -2.78
N ILE A 232 10.56 -8.09 -3.54
CA ILE A 232 9.94 -7.85 -4.84
C ILE A 232 8.49 -8.31 -4.81
N GLY A 233 7.56 -7.39 -5.08
CA GLY A 233 6.15 -7.72 -5.25
C GLY A 233 5.77 -7.89 -6.71
N LEU A 234 5.09 -8.99 -7.06
CA LEU A 234 4.58 -9.25 -8.41
C LEU A 234 3.06 -9.28 -8.46
N SER A 235 2.51 -8.51 -9.41
CA SER A 235 1.12 -8.63 -9.84
C SER A 235 1.06 -8.55 -11.36
N TYR A 236 0.02 -9.15 -11.93
CA TYR A 236 -0.22 -9.11 -13.36
C TYR A 236 -1.55 -8.44 -13.63
N SER A 237 -1.59 -7.67 -14.71
CA SER A 237 -2.83 -7.10 -15.23
C SER A 237 -3.03 -7.53 -16.67
N LEU A 238 -4.19 -8.12 -16.96
CA LEU A 238 -4.61 -8.41 -18.32
C LEU A 238 -5.36 -7.19 -18.85
N ARG A 239 -4.82 -6.57 -19.90
CA ARG A 239 -5.59 -5.54 -20.61
C ARG A 239 -6.56 -6.20 -21.60
N PRO A 240 -7.83 -5.74 -21.64
CA PRO A 240 -8.78 -6.24 -22.64
C PRO A 240 -8.29 -5.91 -24.05
N VAL A 241 -8.67 -6.76 -25.00
CA VAL A 241 -8.37 -6.54 -26.42
C VAL A 241 -9.17 -5.32 -26.88
N ILE A 242 -8.49 -4.20 -27.08
CA ILE A 242 -9.02 -3.09 -27.87
C ILE A 242 -8.72 -3.43 -29.33
N SER A 243 -9.78 -3.56 -30.14
CA SER A 243 -9.79 -3.82 -31.58
C SER A 243 -8.41 -3.81 -32.27
N GLY A 244 -7.90 -5.00 -32.61
CA GLY A 244 -6.70 -5.17 -33.44
C GLY A 244 -5.33 -5.20 -32.71
N LYS A 245 -5.27 -5.09 -31.38
CA LYS A 245 -4.01 -5.26 -30.62
C LYS A 245 -3.98 -6.59 -29.84
N PRO A 246 -2.82 -7.27 -29.75
CA PRO A 246 -2.70 -8.51 -28.97
C PRO A 246 -3.02 -8.28 -27.48
N ARG A 247 -3.41 -9.34 -26.76
CA ARG A 247 -3.44 -9.30 -25.28
C ARG A 247 -2.01 -9.08 -24.81
N PHE A 248 -1.80 -8.10 -23.93
CA PHE A 248 -0.55 -7.93 -23.21
C PHE A 248 -0.83 -8.15 -21.73
N VAL A 249 0.15 -8.72 -21.05
CA VAL A 249 0.18 -8.75 -19.60
C VAL A 249 1.09 -7.63 -19.15
N THR A 250 0.56 -6.68 -18.38
CA THR A 250 1.42 -5.74 -17.71
C THR A 250 1.88 -6.37 -16.39
N CYS A 251 3.15 -6.81 -16.38
CA CYS A 251 3.78 -7.24 -15.14
C CYS A 251 4.13 -6.01 -14.32
N CYS A 252 3.67 -6.04 -13.07
CA CYS A 252 3.89 -4.99 -12.10
C CYS A 252 4.90 -5.48 -11.06
N SER A 253 6.15 -4.99 -11.15
CA SER A 253 7.21 -5.31 -10.19
C SER A 253 7.58 -4.08 -9.37
N GLN A 254 7.67 -4.26 -8.05
CA GLN A 254 8.12 -3.22 -7.11
C GLN A 254 9.26 -3.74 -6.27
N VAL A 255 10.26 -2.90 -6.07
CA VAL A 255 11.44 -3.27 -5.28
C VAL A 255 11.51 -2.46 -4.01
N PHE A 256 11.41 -3.15 -2.89
CA PHE A 256 11.60 -2.61 -1.55
C PHE A 256 13.00 -2.95 -1.07
N ASP A 257 13.66 -1.95 -0.48
CA ASP A 257 14.87 -2.16 0.31
C ASP A 257 14.51 -2.89 1.62
N ALA A 258 15.53 -3.33 2.33
CA ALA A 258 15.43 -4.01 3.62
C ALA A 258 14.46 -3.32 4.60
N ASP A 259 14.40 -1.99 4.53
CA ASP A 259 13.63 -1.19 5.46
C ASP A 259 12.16 -0.95 5.00
N GLY A 260 11.77 -1.46 3.83
CA GLY A 260 10.43 -1.31 3.26
C GLY A 260 10.16 0.07 2.62
N ALA A 261 11.19 0.85 2.29
CA ALA A 261 11.08 2.24 1.82
C ALA A 261 11.42 2.46 0.35
N GLY A 262 12.02 1.48 -0.33
CA GLY A 262 12.16 1.49 -1.79
C GLY A 262 10.79 1.22 -2.41
N VAL A 263 10.21 2.16 -3.14
CA VAL A 263 8.99 1.85 -3.92
C VAL A 263 9.10 2.48 -5.29
N GLU A 264 9.95 1.86 -6.10
CA GLU A 264 10.00 2.13 -7.52
C GLU A 264 9.36 0.99 -8.27
N PHE A 265 8.53 1.37 -9.24
CA PHE A 265 7.68 0.47 -9.97
C PHE A 265 8.10 0.36 -11.42
N ILE A 266 8.10 -0.86 -11.95
CA ILE A 266 8.23 -1.14 -13.37
C ILE A 266 6.97 -1.79 -13.88
N ALA A 267 6.33 -1.13 -14.83
CA ALA A 267 5.38 -1.76 -15.72
C ALA A 267 6.14 -2.31 -16.94
N TYR A 268 5.90 -3.58 -17.25
CA TYR A 268 6.45 -4.22 -18.43
C TYR A 268 5.35 -4.94 -19.17
N ASP A 269 5.13 -4.53 -20.43
CA ASP A 269 4.22 -5.22 -21.32
C ASP A 269 4.96 -6.39 -21.97
N THR A 270 4.40 -7.57 -21.79
CA THR A 270 4.90 -8.83 -22.36
C THR A 270 3.87 -9.45 -23.32
N ASN A 271 4.38 -10.12 -24.35
CA ASN A 271 3.59 -10.78 -25.39
C ASN A 271 3.69 -12.31 -25.30
N GLU A 272 4.65 -12.82 -24.52
CA GLU A 272 4.93 -14.25 -24.36
C GLU A 272 4.53 -14.68 -22.95
N PHE A 273 3.26 -15.05 -22.81
CA PHE A 273 2.68 -15.53 -21.56
C PHE A 273 1.65 -16.63 -21.82
N GLU A 274 1.51 -17.53 -20.86
CA GLU A 274 0.42 -18.49 -20.84
C GLU A 274 -0.66 -18.00 -19.88
N VAL A 275 -1.94 -18.17 -20.24
CA VAL A 275 -3.06 -17.85 -19.33
C VAL A 275 -3.72 -19.14 -18.88
N GLN A 276 -3.68 -19.41 -17.58
CA GLN A 276 -4.39 -20.53 -16.97
C GLN A 276 -5.40 -20.00 -15.96
N ARG A 277 -6.69 -20.29 -16.19
CA ARG A 277 -7.80 -19.83 -15.33
C ARG A 277 -7.71 -18.33 -15.01
N GLU A 278 -7.57 -17.52 -16.07
CA GLU A 278 -7.45 -16.05 -16.01
C GLU A 278 -6.14 -15.49 -15.41
N ASN A 279 -5.25 -16.35 -14.91
CA ASN A 279 -3.95 -15.94 -14.39
C ASN A 279 -2.88 -16.05 -15.48
N PRO A 280 -2.15 -14.97 -15.80
CA PRO A 280 -1.02 -15.04 -16.70
C PRO A 280 0.25 -15.54 -16.00
N PHE A 281 1.04 -16.33 -16.73
CA PHE A 281 2.35 -16.85 -16.34
C PHE A 281 3.35 -16.48 -17.41
N LEU A 282 4.49 -15.91 -16.99
CA LEU A 282 5.50 -15.45 -17.94
C LEU A 282 6.35 -16.61 -18.44
N SER A 283 6.84 -16.50 -19.68
CA SER A 283 7.95 -17.34 -20.14
C SER A 283 9.22 -17.04 -19.33
N ARG A 284 10.18 -17.97 -19.37
CA ARG A 284 11.50 -17.79 -18.74
C ARG A 284 12.17 -16.47 -19.15
N THR A 285 12.16 -16.17 -20.45
CA THR A 285 12.76 -14.95 -21.02
C THR A 285 12.10 -13.69 -20.47
N GLU A 286 10.78 -13.67 -20.37
CA GLU A 286 10.05 -12.50 -19.91
C GLU A 286 10.21 -12.30 -18.40
N MET A 287 10.20 -13.39 -17.62
CA MET A 287 10.49 -13.32 -16.19
C MET A 287 11.92 -12.82 -15.92
N PHE A 288 12.92 -13.33 -16.65
CA PHE A 288 14.30 -12.87 -16.57
C PHE A 288 14.41 -11.35 -16.83
N LYS A 289 13.73 -10.83 -17.87
CA LYS A 289 13.72 -9.39 -18.16
C LYS A 289 13.10 -8.57 -17.04
N VAL A 290 11.96 -8.99 -16.49
CA VAL A 290 11.28 -8.27 -15.39
C VAL A 290 12.18 -8.24 -14.15
N MET A 291 12.77 -9.38 -13.77
CA MET A 291 13.63 -9.48 -12.60
C MET A 291 14.93 -8.68 -12.77
N THR A 292 15.56 -8.74 -13.95
CA THR A 292 16.77 -7.94 -14.25
C THR A 292 16.50 -6.44 -14.10
N ARG A 293 15.37 -5.97 -14.61
CA ARG A 293 14.98 -4.56 -14.47
C ARG A 293 14.72 -4.18 -13.02
N ALA A 294 14.10 -5.06 -12.22
CA ALA A 294 13.91 -4.85 -10.79
C ALA A 294 15.27 -4.72 -10.07
N MET A 295 16.23 -5.60 -10.40
CA MET A 295 17.59 -5.54 -9.84
C MET A 295 18.33 -4.25 -10.24
N ASP A 296 18.12 -3.75 -11.45
CA ASP A 296 18.69 -2.46 -11.86
C ASP A 296 18.16 -1.28 -11.04
N LEU A 297 16.89 -1.29 -10.63
CA LEU A 297 16.37 -0.26 -9.71
C LEU A 297 17.03 -0.32 -8.35
N TYR A 298 17.16 -1.52 -7.79
CA TYR A 298 17.87 -1.71 -6.54
C TYR A 298 19.29 -1.15 -6.63
N ARG A 299 20.04 -1.53 -7.67
CA ARG A 299 21.42 -1.08 -7.90
C ARG A 299 21.53 0.44 -8.01
N ARG A 300 20.62 1.10 -8.73
CA ARG A 300 20.62 2.57 -8.87
C ARG A 300 20.52 3.28 -7.52
N ARG A 301 19.72 2.73 -6.60
CA ARG A 301 19.55 3.27 -5.24
C ARG A 301 20.68 2.90 -4.29
N HIS A 302 21.33 1.77 -4.51
CA HIS A 302 22.38 1.23 -3.64
C HIS A 302 23.80 1.39 -4.23
N ALA A 303 24.05 2.48 -4.97
CA ALA A 303 25.36 2.82 -5.55
C ALA A 303 26.02 1.65 -6.32
N GLY A 304 25.21 0.94 -7.10
CA GLY A 304 25.63 -0.18 -7.94
C GLY A 304 25.68 -1.54 -7.24
N ARG A 305 25.51 -1.61 -5.92
CA ARG A 305 25.54 -2.87 -5.16
C ARG A 305 24.34 -3.75 -5.49
N VAL A 306 24.58 -5.06 -5.51
CA VAL A 306 23.53 -6.09 -5.56
C VAL A 306 23.09 -6.47 -4.15
N PRO A 307 21.82 -6.84 -3.94
CA PRO A 307 21.39 -7.41 -2.67
C PRO A 307 22.01 -8.79 -2.47
N ARG A 308 22.29 -9.15 -1.21
CA ARG A 308 22.72 -10.51 -0.85
C ARG A 308 21.55 -11.47 -0.84
N ARG A 309 20.38 -11.01 -0.41
CA ARG A 309 19.13 -11.79 -0.36
C ARG A 309 18.05 -11.12 -1.18
N VAL A 310 17.33 -11.91 -1.99
CA VAL A 310 16.14 -11.45 -2.71
C VAL A 310 14.95 -12.32 -2.34
N MET A 311 13.82 -11.70 -2.08
CA MET A 311 12.56 -12.39 -1.80
C MET A 311 11.46 -11.87 -2.71
N VAL A 312 10.87 -12.76 -3.51
CA VAL A 312 9.81 -12.41 -4.46
C VAL A 312 8.48 -12.93 -3.94
N HIS A 313 7.50 -12.04 -3.83
CA HIS A 313 6.13 -12.31 -3.42
C HIS A 313 5.19 -12.29 -4.62
N LYS A 314 4.39 -13.36 -4.77
CA LYS A 314 3.37 -13.51 -5.81
C LYS A 314 2.09 -14.09 -5.19
N THR A 315 0.92 -13.73 -5.71
CA THR A 315 -0.35 -14.34 -5.26
C THR A 315 -0.65 -15.66 -5.95
N THR A 316 -0.26 -15.78 -7.22
CA THR A 316 -0.36 -17.02 -8.00
C THR A 316 0.89 -17.88 -7.80
N GLU A 317 0.85 -19.14 -8.24
CA GLU A 317 2.02 -20.02 -8.20
C GLU A 317 3.13 -19.52 -9.14
N PHE A 318 4.37 -19.92 -8.86
CA PHE A 318 5.48 -19.79 -9.80
C PHE A 318 5.54 -21.03 -10.68
N LYS A 319 5.54 -20.85 -12.01
CA LYS A 319 5.77 -21.95 -12.94
C LYS A 319 7.27 -22.24 -13.08
N PRO A 320 7.69 -23.45 -13.50
CA PRO A 320 9.10 -23.80 -13.67
C PRO A 320 9.88 -22.77 -14.50
N ASP A 321 9.32 -22.33 -15.63
CA ASP A 321 9.90 -21.28 -16.48
C ASP A 321 10.13 -19.96 -15.74
N GLU A 322 9.18 -19.55 -14.91
CA GLU A 322 9.32 -18.33 -14.09
C GLU A 322 10.39 -18.50 -13.02
N VAL A 323 10.48 -19.68 -12.39
CA VAL A 323 11.54 -19.99 -11.43
C VAL A 323 12.90 -19.90 -12.13
N ASP A 324 13.07 -20.52 -13.29
CA ASP A 324 14.32 -20.48 -14.06
C ASP A 324 14.70 -19.04 -14.45
N GLY A 325 13.73 -18.24 -14.90
CA GLY A 325 13.95 -16.84 -15.25
C GLY A 325 14.37 -15.98 -14.05
N CYS A 326 13.78 -16.23 -12.87
CA CYS A 326 14.21 -15.61 -11.61
C CYS A 326 15.63 -16.01 -11.24
N MET A 327 15.95 -17.31 -11.25
CA MET A 327 17.28 -17.80 -10.86
C MET A 327 18.39 -17.27 -11.78
N GLU A 328 18.10 -17.13 -13.08
CA GLU A 328 19.02 -16.53 -14.04
C GLU A 328 19.26 -15.03 -13.74
N ALA A 329 18.21 -14.28 -13.38
CA ALA A 329 18.33 -12.86 -13.03
C ALA A 329 19.05 -12.63 -11.70
N PHE A 330 18.92 -13.57 -10.75
CA PHE A 330 19.46 -13.46 -9.39
C PHE A 330 20.77 -14.23 -9.17
N HIS A 331 21.49 -14.60 -10.24
CA HIS A 331 22.73 -15.39 -10.16
C HIS A 331 23.85 -14.79 -9.28
N LEU A 332 23.79 -13.48 -8.98
CA LEU A 332 24.74 -12.80 -8.07
C LEU A 332 24.26 -12.72 -6.61
N CYS A 333 23.04 -13.18 -6.31
CA CYS A 333 22.48 -13.15 -4.96
C CYS A 333 22.90 -14.43 -4.21
N GLU A 334 23.24 -14.30 -2.93
CA GLU A 334 23.60 -15.45 -2.08
C GLU A 334 22.36 -16.27 -1.70
N SER A 335 21.19 -15.63 -1.61
CA SER A 335 19.94 -16.25 -1.22
C SER A 335 18.77 -15.72 -2.03
N VAL A 336 17.92 -16.63 -2.50
CA VAL A 336 16.71 -16.33 -3.28
C VAL A 336 15.53 -17.09 -2.69
N ASP A 337 14.49 -16.36 -2.29
CA ASP A 337 13.22 -16.92 -1.82
C ASP A 337 12.11 -16.56 -2.82
N LEU A 338 11.49 -17.56 -3.43
CA LEU A 338 10.29 -17.36 -4.27
C LEU A 338 9.08 -17.86 -3.48
N VAL A 339 8.30 -16.93 -2.94
CA VAL A 339 7.20 -17.23 -2.02
C VAL A 339 5.88 -16.81 -2.63
N GLN A 340 5.02 -17.81 -2.82
CA GLN A 340 3.62 -17.57 -3.12
C GLN A 340 2.85 -17.33 -1.82
N VAL A 341 2.05 -16.26 -1.79
CA VAL A 341 1.19 -15.90 -0.68
C VAL A 341 -0.27 -16.11 -1.11
N VAL A 342 -0.92 -17.09 -0.49
CA VAL A 342 -2.29 -17.49 -0.82
C VAL A 342 -3.25 -16.98 0.26
N GLU A 343 -4.20 -16.17 -0.18
CA GLU A 343 -5.34 -15.71 0.61
C GLU A 343 -6.49 -16.75 0.59
N ASP A 344 -7.51 -16.54 1.42
CA ASP A 344 -8.75 -17.33 1.40
C ASP A 344 -8.59 -18.84 1.58
N VAL A 345 -7.75 -19.20 2.53
CA VAL A 345 -7.57 -20.60 2.91
C VAL A 345 -8.72 -21.11 3.79
N GLY A 346 -8.94 -22.42 3.75
CA GLY A 346 -9.91 -23.13 4.60
C GLY A 346 -9.52 -23.23 6.08
N TRP A 347 -8.38 -22.65 6.48
CA TRP A 347 -7.86 -22.70 7.84
C TRP A 347 -8.42 -21.61 8.74
N ARG A 348 -8.57 -21.94 10.03
CA ARG A 348 -8.86 -21.03 11.15
C ARG A 348 -8.04 -21.44 12.35
N GLY A 349 -7.71 -20.46 13.18
CA GLY A 349 -7.00 -20.68 14.43
C GLY A 349 -7.85 -20.21 15.61
N VAL A 350 -7.90 -21.04 16.65
CA VAL A 350 -8.47 -20.68 17.95
C VAL A 350 -7.39 -20.93 18.99
N LEU A 351 -7.10 -19.92 19.80
CA LEU A 351 -6.16 -20.04 20.90
C LEU A 351 -6.89 -20.69 22.08
N HIS A 352 -6.30 -21.74 22.67
CA HIS A 352 -6.75 -22.30 23.94
C HIS A 352 -5.72 -21.97 25.02
N GLU A 353 -6.18 -21.34 26.10
CA GLU A 353 -5.37 -21.01 27.25
C GLU A 353 -5.55 -22.08 28.34
N GLN A 354 -4.46 -22.43 29.02
CA GLN A 354 -4.57 -23.27 30.20
C GLN A 354 -5.28 -22.48 31.31
N PRO A 355 -6.27 -23.07 31.99
CA PRO A 355 -6.96 -22.40 33.06
C PRO A 355 -6.00 -22.13 34.23
N ARG A 356 -6.20 -20.99 34.92
CA ARG A 356 -5.42 -20.61 36.13
C ARG A 356 -5.60 -21.59 37.30
N VAL A 357 -6.64 -22.42 37.26
CA VAL A 357 -6.94 -23.49 38.22
C VAL A 357 -6.99 -24.81 37.42
N LYS A 358 -6.60 -25.94 38.04
CA LYS A 358 -6.66 -27.27 37.38
C LYS A 358 -8.01 -27.46 36.64
N GLY A 359 -7.93 -27.66 35.32
CA GLY A 359 -9.08 -27.82 34.44
C GLY A 359 -8.64 -28.00 32.99
N GLU A 360 -9.61 -28.19 32.10
CA GLU A 360 -9.36 -28.32 30.66
C GLU A 360 -9.04 -26.96 30.02
N PRO A 361 -8.16 -26.90 28.99
CA PRO A 361 -7.87 -25.68 28.25
C PRO A 361 -9.13 -25.04 27.65
N GLN A 362 -9.38 -23.77 27.98
CA GLN A 362 -10.54 -23.03 27.49
C GLN A 362 -10.15 -22.13 26.32
N ALA A 363 -11.09 -21.86 25.43
CA ALA A 363 -10.87 -20.90 24.35
C ALA A 363 -10.53 -19.52 24.94
N ALA A 364 -9.46 -18.92 24.44
CA ALA A 364 -9.02 -17.60 24.84
C ALA A 364 -10.06 -16.53 24.45
N MET A 365 -10.08 -15.44 25.20
CA MET A 365 -10.95 -14.28 24.91
C MET A 365 -10.52 -13.50 23.67
N TYR A 366 -9.27 -13.68 23.25
CA TYR A 366 -8.69 -13.03 22.08
C TYR A 366 -8.36 -14.06 21.00
N PRO A 367 -8.37 -13.65 19.72
CA PRO A 367 -7.97 -14.53 18.64
C PRO A 367 -6.47 -14.88 18.73
N VAL A 368 -6.04 -15.81 17.89
CA VAL A 368 -4.63 -16.16 17.72
C VAL A 368 -3.77 -14.90 17.58
N THR A 369 -2.62 -14.92 18.26
CA THR A 369 -1.65 -13.83 18.24
C THR A 369 -1.14 -13.59 16.83
N ARG A 370 -1.08 -12.32 16.43
CA ARG A 370 -0.43 -11.96 15.16
C ARG A 370 1.05 -12.36 15.22
N GLY A 371 1.55 -12.96 14.14
CA GLY A 371 2.89 -13.54 14.07
C GLY A 371 2.96 -15.03 14.43
N THR A 372 1.85 -15.68 14.74
CA THR A 372 1.82 -17.15 14.84
C THR A 372 2.10 -17.78 13.48
N LEU A 373 3.13 -18.61 13.44
CA LEU A 373 3.61 -19.36 12.29
C LEU A 373 3.46 -20.86 12.55
N LEU A 374 2.80 -21.58 11.64
CA LEU A 374 2.65 -23.02 11.69
C LEU A 374 3.19 -23.63 10.39
N GLY A 375 4.32 -24.34 10.48
CA GLY A 375 4.83 -25.12 9.36
C GLY A 375 3.94 -26.33 9.10
N LEU A 376 3.41 -26.45 7.88
CA LEU A 376 2.69 -27.65 7.44
C LEU A 376 3.68 -28.68 6.85
N GLY A 377 4.78 -28.18 6.28
CA GLY A 377 5.87 -28.98 5.74
C GLY A 377 7.08 -28.11 5.35
N PRO A 378 8.06 -28.68 4.62
CA PRO A 378 9.26 -27.93 4.19
C PRO A 378 8.95 -26.84 3.15
N PHE A 379 7.84 -26.95 2.43
CA PHE A 379 7.46 -26.05 1.34
C PHE A 379 6.17 -25.28 1.59
N ASP A 380 5.47 -25.51 2.70
CA ASP A 380 4.28 -24.74 3.03
C ASP A 380 4.08 -24.47 4.52
N ALA A 381 3.55 -23.29 4.81
CA ALA A 381 3.27 -22.82 6.16
C ALA A 381 2.02 -21.95 6.20
N LEU A 382 1.45 -21.80 7.40
CA LEU A 382 0.38 -20.86 7.70
C LEU A 382 0.94 -19.74 8.58
N LEU A 383 0.68 -18.49 8.22
CA LEU A 383 1.09 -17.32 8.97
C LEU A 383 -0.14 -16.46 9.32
N TRP A 384 -0.34 -16.20 10.61
CA TRP A 384 -1.36 -15.25 11.06
C TRP A 384 -0.81 -13.82 11.01
N THR A 385 -0.96 -13.15 9.87
CA THR A 385 -0.70 -11.71 9.74
C THR A 385 -1.81 -10.86 10.35
N HIS A 386 -2.99 -11.42 10.61
CA HIS A 386 -4.07 -10.75 11.32
C HIS A 386 -4.36 -11.50 12.63
N GLY A 387 -4.39 -10.79 13.76
CA GLY A 387 -4.50 -11.41 15.08
C GLY A 387 -4.33 -10.42 16.21
N ALA A 388 -4.34 -10.92 17.45
CA ALA A 388 -4.14 -10.09 18.63
C ALA A 388 -2.69 -9.60 18.74
N VAL A 389 -2.49 -8.33 19.11
CA VAL A 389 -1.18 -7.69 19.30
C VAL A 389 -1.08 -7.13 20.72
N ALA A 390 -0.03 -7.52 21.46
CA ALA A 390 0.26 -6.99 22.78
C ALA A 390 1.02 -5.64 22.69
N GLY A 391 0.98 -4.85 23.77
CA GLY A 391 1.77 -3.61 23.87
C GLY A 391 1.20 -2.39 23.13
N ILE A 392 -0.02 -2.50 22.59
CA ILE A 392 -0.73 -1.37 21.95
C ILE A 392 -1.57 -0.61 22.97
N SER A 393 -2.26 -1.32 23.86
CA SER A 393 -3.09 -0.76 24.92
C SER A 393 -2.93 -1.57 26.21
N ASN A 394 -3.69 -1.24 27.25
CA ASN A 394 -3.72 -2.03 28.50
C ASN A 394 -4.20 -3.47 28.29
N ARG A 395 -4.89 -3.75 27.18
CA ARG A 395 -5.33 -5.08 26.74
C ARG A 395 -4.78 -5.39 25.35
N PRO A 396 -4.72 -6.68 24.95
CA PRO A 396 -4.38 -7.03 23.57
C PRO A 396 -5.28 -6.28 22.58
N TYR A 397 -4.67 -5.70 21.55
CA TYR A 397 -5.38 -4.99 20.50
C TYR A 397 -5.65 -5.96 19.35
N PHE A 398 -6.89 -6.00 18.88
CA PHE A 398 -7.28 -6.76 17.69
C PHE A 398 -7.97 -5.84 16.70
N GLN A 399 -7.27 -5.54 15.60
CA GLN A 399 -7.73 -4.63 14.58
C GLN A 399 -9.04 -5.13 13.96
N GLY A 400 -10.06 -4.26 13.91
CA GLY A 400 -11.41 -4.62 13.45
C GLY A 400 -12.29 -5.30 14.50
N SER A 401 -11.70 -5.83 15.58
CA SER A 401 -12.37 -6.35 16.79
C SER A 401 -13.49 -7.37 16.53
N ARG A 402 -13.51 -8.02 15.35
CA ARG A 402 -14.55 -8.96 14.93
C ARG A 402 -13.97 -10.09 14.11
N GLY A 403 -14.55 -11.27 14.26
CA GLY A 403 -14.25 -12.47 13.47
C GLY A 403 -13.04 -13.26 13.97
N THR A 404 -12.94 -14.50 13.49
CA THR A 404 -11.78 -15.38 13.72
C THR A 404 -10.78 -15.16 12.59
N PRO A 405 -9.55 -14.72 12.86
CA PRO A 405 -8.59 -14.42 11.83
C PRO A 405 -8.23 -15.66 11.00
N ARG A 406 -8.09 -15.44 9.70
CA ARG A 406 -7.58 -16.44 8.77
C ARG A 406 -6.07 -16.25 8.64
N PRO A 407 -5.28 -17.33 8.63
CA PRO A 407 -3.90 -17.22 8.20
C PRO A 407 -3.82 -16.97 6.70
N ILE A 408 -2.71 -16.42 6.24
CA ILE A 408 -2.26 -16.58 4.86
C ILE A 408 -1.45 -17.88 4.75
N ARG A 409 -1.55 -18.59 3.62
CA ARG A 409 -0.69 -19.74 3.35
C ARG A 409 0.51 -19.29 2.52
N LEU A 410 1.69 -19.67 2.99
CA LEU A 410 2.95 -19.45 2.31
C LEU A 410 3.33 -20.74 1.59
N ILE A 411 3.71 -20.64 0.32
CA ILE A 411 4.22 -21.77 -0.48
C ILE A 411 5.56 -21.37 -1.07
N ARG A 412 6.60 -22.16 -0.79
CA ARG A 412 7.97 -21.92 -1.24
C ARG A 412 8.22 -22.65 -2.56
N HIS A 413 8.53 -21.89 -3.60
CA HIS A 413 8.90 -22.40 -4.93
C HIS A 413 10.41 -22.42 -5.15
N ALA A 414 11.15 -21.55 -4.45
CA ALA A 414 12.61 -21.61 -4.32
C ALA A 414 13.05 -21.00 -2.99
N GLY A 415 14.25 -21.35 -2.55
CA GLY A 415 14.81 -20.99 -1.24
C GLY A 415 15.00 -22.20 -0.32
N HIS A 416 15.78 -22.03 0.73
CA HIS A 416 16.12 -23.07 1.69
C HIS A 416 16.01 -22.54 3.12
N GLY A 417 15.96 -23.46 4.10
CA GLY A 417 15.91 -23.12 5.52
C GLY A 417 14.50 -23.09 6.11
N THR A 418 14.41 -22.61 7.35
CA THR A 418 13.16 -22.52 8.10
C THR A 418 12.26 -21.42 7.56
N TRP A 419 11.02 -21.36 8.03
CA TRP A 419 10.08 -20.32 7.62
C TRP A 419 10.23 -19.01 8.38
N ASP A 420 11.03 -18.98 9.46
CA ASP A 420 11.11 -17.85 10.40
C ASP A 420 11.40 -16.52 9.70
N ASP A 421 12.46 -16.46 8.90
CA ASP A 421 12.87 -15.22 8.21
C ASP A 421 11.84 -14.76 7.18
N ALA A 422 11.35 -15.68 6.33
CA ALA A 422 10.39 -15.36 5.28
C ALA A 422 9.04 -14.93 5.86
N ALA A 423 8.59 -15.63 6.90
CA ALA A 423 7.37 -15.29 7.62
C ALA A 423 7.52 -13.97 8.38
N TRP A 424 8.67 -13.71 9.01
CA TRP A 424 8.93 -12.45 9.70
C TRP A 424 8.99 -11.28 8.72
N ALA A 425 9.64 -11.44 7.56
CA ALA A 425 9.67 -10.42 6.52
C ALA A 425 8.26 -10.07 6.02
N ILE A 426 7.44 -11.07 5.71
CA ILE A 426 6.04 -10.88 5.30
C ILE A 426 5.23 -10.19 6.40
N LEU A 427 5.42 -10.62 7.66
CA LEU A 427 4.79 -9.99 8.83
C LEU A 427 5.19 -8.51 8.96
N ALA A 428 6.48 -8.21 8.83
CA ALA A 428 7.02 -6.86 8.95
C ALA A 428 6.52 -5.94 7.82
N LEU A 429 6.62 -6.40 6.57
CA LEU A 429 6.13 -5.67 5.39
C LEU A 429 4.64 -5.37 5.44
N SER A 430 3.86 -6.10 6.25
CA SER A 430 2.44 -5.80 6.46
C SER A 430 2.20 -4.53 7.29
N LYS A 431 3.24 -3.90 7.86
CA LYS A 431 3.18 -2.61 8.59
C LYS A 431 3.70 -1.42 7.76
N MET A 432 3.98 -1.65 6.49
CA MET A 432 4.66 -0.68 5.62
C MET A 432 3.72 0.03 4.63
N ASP A 433 2.41 -0.07 4.84
CA ASP A 433 1.45 0.76 4.11
C ASP A 433 1.37 2.16 4.74
N TRP A 434 1.79 3.18 3.98
CA TRP A 434 1.73 4.58 4.38
C TRP A 434 0.44 5.28 3.97
N ASN A 435 -0.52 4.55 3.39
CA ASN A 435 -1.78 5.09 2.91
C ASN A 435 -2.91 5.04 3.95
N ASN A 436 -2.68 4.42 5.10
CA ASN A 436 -3.70 4.28 6.13
C ASN A 436 -3.11 4.38 7.54
N ASP A 437 -4.00 4.60 8.52
CA ASP A 437 -3.64 4.84 9.91
C ASP A 437 -3.63 3.56 10.76
N ALA A 438 -3.80 2.38 10.16
CA ALA A 438 -3.91 1.09 10.85
C ALA A 438 -2.56 0.57 11.35
N LEU A 439 -2.59 -0.42 12.24
CA LEU A 439 -1.36 -0.97 12.83
C LEU A 439 -0.60 -1.83 11.81
N TYR A 440 -1.35 -2.54 10.98
CA TYR A 440 -0.88 -3.43 9.94
C TYR A 440 -2.02 -3.69 8.95
N ASN A 441 -1.67 -4.18 7.77
CA ASN A 441 -2.60 -4.75 6.81
C ASN A 441 -2.49 -6.29 6.77
N PRO A 442 -3.52 -7.01 6.27
CA PRO A 442 -3.49 -8.47 6.17
C PRO A 442 -2.43 -9.02 5.23
N LEU A 443 -2.06 -8.26 4.19
CA LEU A 443 -1.03 -8.62 3.21
C LEU A 443 0.24 -7.78 3.40
N PRO A 444 1.41 -8.30 2.99
CA PRO A 444 2.61 -7.49 2.92
C PRO A 444 2.45 -6.39 1.86
N VAL A 445 3.03 -5.22 2.12
CA VAL A 445 2.97 -4.06 1.23
C VAL A 445 3.37 -4.38 -0.21
N THR A 446 4.31 -5.32 -0.41
CA THR A 446 4.73 -5.83 -1.72
C THR A 446 3.58 -6.32 -2.58
N LEU A 447 2.57 -6.97 -1.99
CA LEU A 447 1.43 -7.51 -2.73
C LEU A 447 0.29 -6.51 -2.84
N GLU A 448 0.04 -5.73 -1.79
CA GLU A 448 -1.03 -4.72 -1.81
C GLU A 448 -0.75 -3.63 -2.84
N TYR A 449 0.47 -3.11 -2.84
CA TYR A 449 0.88 -2.11 -3.80
C TYR A 449 0.89 -2.71 -5.21
N ALA A 450 1.30 -3.98 -5.38
CA ALA A 450 1.25 -4.67 -6.68
C ALA A 450 -0.18 -4.77 -7.23
N LYS A 451 -1.16 -5.05 -6.37
CA LYS A 451 -2.58 -5.03 -6.74
C LYS A 451 -3.10 -3.63 -7.08
N VAL A 452 -2.71 -2.59 -6.34
CA VAL A 452 -3.10 -1.20 -6.67
C VAL A 452 -2.55 -0.80 -8.04
N LEU A 453 -1.28 -1.10 -8.29
CA LEU A 453 -0.64 -0.75 -9.55
C LEU A 453 -1.25 -1.51 -10.73
N SER A 454 -1.53 -2.81 -10.61
CA SER A 454 -2.15 -3.58 -11.70
C SER A 454 -3.54 -3.03 -12.09
N ARG A 455 -4.31 -2.50 -11.13
CA ARG A 455 -5.61 -1.85 -11.38
C ARG A 455 -5.49 -0.49 -12.05
N VAL A 456 -4.54 0.35 -11.65
CA VAL A 456 -4.37 1.70 -12.25
C VAL A 456 -3.69 1.60 -13.60
N VAL A 457 -2.64 0.77 -13.71
CA VAL A 457 -1.81 0.67 -14.91
C VAL A 457 -2.60 0.17 -16.11
N LYS A 458 -3.59 -0.72 -15.92
CA LYS A 458 -4.46 -1.18 -17.03
C LYS A 458 -5.19 -0.04 -17.75
N ARG A 459 -5.29 1.14 -17.11
CA ARG A 459 -5.93 2.35 -17.63
C ARG A 459 -4.96 3.36 -18.27
N MET A 460 -3.65 3.14 -18.18
CA MET A 460 -2.66 4.07 -18.76
C MET A 460 -2.46 3.77 -20.24
N ASP A 461 -2.72 4.71 -21.15
CA ASP A 461 -2.60 4.48 -22.60
C ASP A 461 -1.17 4.19 -23.08
N ARG A 462 -0.18 4.75 -22.39
CA ARG A 462 1.24 4.55 -22.68
C ARG A 462 1.99 4.33 -21.37
N LEU A 463 2.68 3.21 -21.29
CA LEU A 463 3.63 2.98 -20.21
C LEU A 463 4.97 3.59 -20.61
N GLY A 464 5.37 4.64 -19.90
CA GLY A 464 6.74 5.16 -20.01
C GLY A 464 7.78 4.10 -19.62
N THR A 465 9.01 4.29 -20.09
CA THR A 465 10.16 3.44 -19.72
C THR A 465 10.79 3.82 -18.37
N THR A 466 10.37 4.95 -17.81
CA THR A 466 10.82 5.44 -16.50
C THR A 466 10.07 4.79 -15.36
N PRO A 467 10.75 4.43 -14.26
CA PRO A 467 10.09 3.93 -13.07
C PRO A 467 9.16 4.98 -12.48
N TYR A 468 8.04 4.54 -11.92
CA TYR A 468 7.14 5.42 -11.18
C TYR A 468 7.38 5.28 -9.68
N GLN A 469 7.23 6.39 -8.96
CA GLN A 469 7.20 6.37 -7.50
C GLN A 469 5.78 6.02 -7.04
N PHE A 470 5.68 5.08 -6.09
CA PHE A 470 4.37 4.62 -5.62
C PHE A 470 3.49 5.71 -5.02
N ARG A 471 4.08 6.80 -4.49
CA ARG A 471 3.33 7.94 -3.95
C ARG A 471 2.34 8.58 -4.93
N PHE A 472 2.51 8.38 -6.24
CA PHE A 472 1.54 8.83 -7.24
C PHE A 472 0.28 7.97 -7.29
N PHE A 473 0.35 6.72 -6.83
CA PHE A 473 -0.72 5.73 -6.82
C PHE A 473 -1.40 5.57 -5.45
N MET A 474 -0.79 6.10 -4.38
CA MET A 474 -1.34 6.10 -3.01
C MET A 474 -2.72 6.75 -2.91
#